data_AF-A0A1Q6WDX4-F1
#
_entry.id   AF-A0A1Q6WDX4-F1
#
_cell.length_a   1.000
_cell.length_b   1.000
_cell.length_c   1.000
_cell.angle_alpha   90.00
_cell.angle_beta   90.00
_cell.angle_gamma   90.00
#
_symmetry.space_group_name_H-M   'P 1'
#
loop_
_entity.id
_entity.type
_entity.pdbx_description
1 polymer ?
#
loop_
_entity_poly.entity_id
_entity_poly.type
_entity_poly.pdbx_seq_one_letter_code
_entity_poly.pdbx_strand_id
1 'polypeptide(L)'
;MTPRGQDRGRHGGQGGGNTGIFYHGGPIIYNQNVAAIYWSDAPIYNGGPAPGTTGAGSADGSLVGFYMSNLGGSPYFNINTTYFDGSNTHINNVVNYTQYWASNTNLPPTDYSPLSDDAIIAQIEAGFSSGALTFDPSTLYIVFTGIGVNPGGGFGTVYCAYHGFYIAADGRNVKYSAMPYAVDPAFPGACSALNGSPNNDVAADAEVNLISHETEETTTDENLDAWFDASGAENADKCAWQFGQTYTTGNGSTANISVGGRDWLVQMNWVNATVSKKGGPVGCKQGWP
;
A
#
# COMPACT_ATOMS: atom_id res chain seq x y z
N MET A 1 -0.25 -8.38 17.77
CA MET A 1 -1.35 -7.50 17.33
C MET A 1 -1.72 -7.96 15.94
N THR A 2 -3.01 -8.12 15.64
CA THR A 2 -3.44 -8.63 14.34
C THR A 2 -3.29 -7.52 13.29
N PRO A 3 -2.65 -7.79 12.14
CA PRO A 3 -2.62 -6.83 11.03
C PRO A 3 -4.05 -6.46 10.58
N ARG A 4 -4.21 -5.26 10.02
CA ARG A 4 -5.44 -4.85 9.33
C ARG A 4 -5.17 -4.95 7.83
N GLY A 5 -6.08 -5.60 7.12
CA GLY A 5 -5.89 -5.92 5.72
C GLY A 5 -7.09 -5.52 4.89
N GLN A 6 -6.83 -5.24 3.62
CA GLN A 6 -7.85 -4.88 2.65
C GLN A 6 -8.93 -5.97 2.52
N ASP A 7 -10.12 -5.69 3.04
CA ASP A 7 -11.32 -6.53 2.95
C ASP A 7 -12.01 -6.40 1.56
N ARG A 8 -12.77 -7.42 1.15
CA ARG A 8 -13.68 -7.40 0.00
C ARG A 8 -15.05 -6.76 0.29
N GLY A 9 -15.34 -6.48 1.56
CA GLY A 9 -16.57 -5.88 2.06
C GLY A 9 -16.71 -4.40 1.69
N ARG A 10 -17.92 -3.99 1.29
CA ARG A 10 -18.25 -2.57 1.08
C ARG A 10 -18.65 -1.93 2.40
N HIS A 11 -17.77 -1.13 2.99
CA HIS A 11 -18.06 -0.36 4.21
C HIS A 11 -18.66 1.01 3.86
N GLY A 12 -19.96 1.03 3.54
CA GLY A 12 -20.69 2.25 3.19
C GLY A 12 -21.31 2.95 4.39
N GLY A 13 -20.84 4.17 4.73
CA GLY A 13 -21.47 5.05 5.72
C GLY A 13 -21.96 6.37 5.11
N GLN A 14 -23.26 6.67 5.22
CA GLN A 14 -23.80 8.00 4.92
C GLN A 14 -23.53 8.95 6.10
N GLY A 15 -22.70 9.97 5.89
CA GLY A 15 -22.37 10.96 6.92
C GLY A 15 -23.19 12.24 6.80
N GLY A 16 -24.15 12.43 7.73
CA GLY A 16 -24.57 13.76 8.15
C GLY A 16 -23.56 14.35 9.14
N GLY A 17 -23.28 15.66 9.06
CA GLY A 17 -22.55 16.48 10.05
C GLY A 17 -21.07 16.14 10.36
N ASN A 18 -20.65 14.90 10.15
CA ASN A 18 -19.35 14.32 10.50
C ASN A 18 -18.78 13.58 9.27
N THR A 19 -17.44 13.51 9.14
CA THR A 19 -16.75 12.96 7.96
C THR A 19 -16.83 11.43 7.83
N GLY A 20 -17.38 10.74 8.84
CA GLY A 20 -17.57 9.29 8.82
C GLY A 20 -16.30 8.48 9.12
N ILE A 21 -15.23 9.14 9.57
CA ILE A 21 -13.98 8.57 10.07
C ILE A 21 -13.49 9.41 11.26
N PHE A 22 -12.82 8.81 12.24
CA PHE A 22 -12.50 9.47 13.51
C PHE A 22 -11.02 9.31 13.86
N TYR A 23 -10.47 10.31 14.55
CA TYR A 23 -9.14 10.23 15.15
C TYR A 23 -9.22 9.65 16.58
N HIS A 24 -8.36 8.69 16.88
CA HIS A 24 -8.33 7.92 18.13
C HIS A 24 -7.08 8.18 18.98
N GLY A 25 -6.20 9.09 18.55
CA GLY A 25 -5.06 9.56 19.33
C GLY A 25 -3.70 8.93 18.98
N GLY A 26 -3.69 7.94 18.08
CA GLY A 26 -2.49 7.32 17.53
C GLY A 26 -1.65 8.27 16.66
N PRO A 27 -0.39 7.90 16.37
CA PRO A 27 0.47 8.69 15.51
C PRO A 27 0.12 8.51 14.02
N ILE A 28 0.62 9.44 13.21
CA ILE A 28 0.47 9.46 11.74
C ILE A 28 1.82 9.78 11.12
N ILE A 29 2.00 9.42 9.85
CA ILE A 29 3.23 9.71 9.12
C ILE A 29 3.06 11.01 8.32
N TYR A 30 3.73 12.08 8.76
CA TYR A 30 3.64 13.39 8.10
C TYR A 30 4.28 13.44 6.71
N ASN A 31 5.40 12.73 6.54
CA ASN A 31 6.12 12.62 5.27
C ASN A 31 6.42 11.14 5.08
N GLN A 32 5.65 10.47 4.22
CA GLN A 32 5.74 9.03 4.05
C GLN A 32 7.04 8.67 3.33
N ASN A 33 7.76 7.71 3.85
CA ASN A 33 8.83 7.03 3.14
C ASN A 33 8.39 5.59 2.84
N VAL A 34 8.81 5.04 1.71
CA VAL A 34 8.60 3.63 1.38
C VAL A 34 9.93 2.99 1.04
N ALA A 35 10.06 1.72 1.39
CA ALA A 35 11.19 0.87 1.03
C ALA A 35 10.66 -0.48 0.55
N ALA A 36 11.16 -0.97 -0.58
CA ALA A 36 10.70 -2.23 -1.15
C ALA A 36 11.60 -3.39 -0.71
N ILE A 37 10.99 -4.49 -0.33
CA ILE A 37 11.65 -5.75 -0.04
C ILE A 37 11.09 -6.78 -1.01
N TYR A 38 11.84 -7.14 -2.04
CA TYR A 38 11.48 -8.21 -2.97
C TYR A 38 12.03 -9.53 -2.43
N TRP A 39 11.16 -10.35 -1.84
CA TRP A 39 11.55 -11.60 -1.17
C TRP A 39 11.28 -12.81 -2.07
N SER A 40 12.27 -13.12 -2.92
CA SER A 40 12.13 -14.11 -3.99
C SER A 40 13.50 -14.55 -4.53
N ASP A 41 13.58 -15.75 -5.08
CA ASP A 41 14.77 -16.26 -5.80
C ASP A 41 14.85 -15.82 -7.27
N ALA A 42 13.80 -15.16 -7.77
CA ALA A 42 13.70 -14.57 -9.09
C ALA A 42 13.11 -13.14 -9.04
N PRO A 43 13.36 -12.27 -10.03
CA PRO A 43 12.67 -10.99 -10.13
C PRO A 43 11.14 -11.17 -10.12
N ILE A 44 10.42 -10.38 -9.31
CA ILE A 44 8.96 -10.49 -9.16
C ILE A 44 8.22 -9.77 -10.28
N TYR A 45 8.70 -8.59 -10.69
CA TYR A 45 8.11 -7.76 -11.75
C TYR A 45 9.10 -7.52 -12.88
N ASN A 46 8.61 -7.25 -14.09
CA ASN A 46 9.49 -6.94 -15.21
C ASN A 46 10.29 -5.66 -14.92
N GLY A 47 11.58 -5.68 -15.26
CA GLY A 47 12.51 -4.57 -14.99
C GLY A 47 12.86 -4.38 -13.51
N GLY A 48 12.29 -5.19 -12.60
CA GLY A 48 12.60 -5.15 -11.18
C GLY A 48 14.02 -5.62 -10.84
N PRO A 49 14.45 -5.40 -9.59
CA PRO A 49 15.80 -5.71 -9.16
C PRO A 49 16.08 -7.22 -9.20
N ALA A 50 17.32 -7.57 -9.53
CA ALA A 50 17.79 -8.94 -9.50
C ALA A 50 17.93 -9.45 -8.05
N PRO A 51 17.54 -10.69 -7.74
CA PRO A 51 17.73 -11.27 -6.41
C PRO A 51 19.19 -11.18 -5.93
N GLY A 52 19.38 -10.82 -4.66
CA GLY A 52 20.69 -10.58 -4.04
C GLY A 52 21.21 -9.15 -4.20
N THR A 53 20.40 -8.20 -4.67
CA THR A 53 20.81 -6.79 -4.86
C THR A 53 20.10 -5.86 -3.89
N THR A 54 20.72 -4.70 -3.64
CA THR A 54 20.18 -3.59 -2.83
C THR A 54 20.54 -2.28 -3.51
N GLY A 55 19.72 -1.25 -3.36
CA GLY A 55 20.05 0.06 -3.91
C GLY A 55 19.08 1.14 -3.50
N ALA A 56 19.32 2.36 -4.00
CA ALA A 56 18.35 3.45 -3.88
C ALA A 56 17.06 3.10 -4.64
N GLY A 57 15.92 3.60 -4.18
CA GLY A 57 14.62 3.38 -4.85
C GLY A 57 14.63 3.82 -6.32
N SER A 58 15.40 4.86 -6.66
CA SER A 58 15.59 5.34 -8.04
C SER A 58 16.30 4.36 -8.97
N ALA A 59 16.95 3.31 -8.44
CA ALA A 59 17.59 2.26 -9.21
C ALA A 59 16.68 1.02 -9.42
N ASP A 60 15.46 1.03 -8.89
CA ASP A 60 14.45 0.01 -9.16
C ASP A 60 13.76 0.31 -10.51
N GLY A 61 14.01 -0.56 -11.49
CA GLY A 61 13.47 -0.43 -12.83
C GLY A 61 12.05 -0.99 -13.02
N SER A 62 11.43 -1.52 -11.97
CA SER A 62 10.06 -2.05 -12.04
C SER A 62 9.02 -0.93 -12.14
N LEU A 63 7.83 -1.28 -12.63
CA LEU A 63 6.71 -0.36 -12.64
C LEU A 63 6.14 -0.06 -11.24
N VAL A 64 6.24 -0.99 -10.29
CA VAL A 64 5.90 -0.70 -8.89
C VAL A 64 6.89 0.32 -8.28
N GLY A 65 8.18 0.18 -8.58
CA GLY A 65 9.22 1.15 -8.22
C GLY A 65 8.97 2.53 -8.83
N PHE A 66 8.57 2.56 -10.10
CA PHE A 66 8.15 3.79 -10.77
C PHE A 66 6.96 4.45 -10.08
N TYR A 67 5.91 3.68 -9.76
CA TYR A 67 4.72 4.21 -9.10
C TYR A 67 5.06 4.80 -7.73
N MET A 68 5.77 4.05 -6.87
CA MET A 68 6.21 4.53 -5.56
C MET A 68 7.06 5.80 -5.63
N SER A 69 7.91 5.94 -6.66
CA SER A 69 8.72 7.15 -6.89
C SER A 69 7.92 8.39 -7.26
N ASN A 70 6.67 8.22 -7.73
CA ASN A 70 5.85 9.30 -8.26
C ASN A 70 4.54 9.51 -7.47
N LEU A 71 4.26 8.69 -6.46
CA LEU A 71 3.03 8.77 -5.66
C LEU A 71 2.93 10.08 -4.89
N GLY A 72 4.05 10.54 -4.30
CA GLY A 72 4.15 11.82 -3.62
C GLY A 72 3.91 13.00 -4.57
N GLY A 73 3.17 14.00 -4.10
CA GLY A 73 2.78 15.15 -4.92
C GLY A 73 1.64 14.87 -5.91
N SER A 74 1.17 13.63 -6.01
CA SER A 74 0.01 13.30 -6.85
C SER A 74 -1.29 13.84 -6.26
N PRO A 75 -2.32 14.13 -7.08
CA PRO A 75 -3.65 14.43 -6.57
C PRO A 75 -4.25 13.27 -5.75
N TYR A 76 -3.86 12.02 -6.04
CA TYR A 76 -4.34 10.85 -5.32
C TYR A 76 -3.85 10.86 -3.86
N PHE A 77 -2.54 10.89 -3.65
CA PHE A 77 -1.96 10.93 -2.30
C PHE A 77 -2.28 12.25 -1.56
N ASN A 78 -2.63 13.31 -2.29
CA ASN A 78 -3.11 14.56 -1.69
C ASN A 78 -4.37 14.37 -0.84
N ILE A 79 -5.12 13.28 -1.00
CA ILE A 79 -6.25 12.93 -0.12
C ILE A 79 -5.78 12.81 1.34
N ASN A 80 -4.59 12.26 1.60
CA ASN A 80 -4.04 12.12 2.96
C ASN A 80 -3.83 13.46 3.66
N THR A 81 -3.68 14.57 2.93
CA THR A 81 -3.59 15.91 3.53
C THR A 81 -4.87 16.34 4.26
N THR A 82 -5.98 15.62 4.08
CA THR A 82 -7.21 15.82 4.85
C THR A 82 -7.17 15.19 6.25
N TYR A 83 -6.16 14.38 6.56
CA TYR A 83 -5.92 13.74 7.85
C TYR A 83 -4.87 14.53 8.66
N PHE A 84 -4.99 14.47 9.99
CA PHE A 84 -4.21 15.29 10.93
C PHE A 84 -4.09 14.64 12.31
N ASP A 85 -3.12 15.09 13.11
CA ASP A 85 -2.90 14.60 14.47
C ASP A 85 -3.76 15.33 15.52
N GLY A 86 -3.61 15.00 16.80
CA GLY A 86 -4.31 15.67 17.91
C GLY A 86 -4.00 17.17 18.05
N SER A 87 -2.94 17.66 17.41
CA SER A 87 -2.55 19.07 17.36
C SER A 87 -3.07 19.80 16.12
N ASN A 88 -3.88 19.13 15.28
CA ASN A 88 -4.34 19.61 13.97
C ASN A 88 -3.18 19.88 12.99
N THR A 89 -2.10 19.12 13.11
CA THR A 89 -1.00 19.08 12.14
C THR A 89 -1.34 18.08 11.06
N HIS A 90 -1.42 18.53 9.82
CA HIS A 90 -1.84 17.71 8.69
C HIS A 90 -0.67 16.92 8.07
N ILE A 91 -1.02 15.80 7.46
CA ILE A 91 -0.11 15.03 6.61
C ILE A 91 0.28 15.86 5.38
N ASN A 92 1.54 15.77 4.94
CA ASN A 92 2.00 16.41 3.71
C ASN A 92 1.78 15.49 2.51
N ASN A 93 1.56 16.05 1.33
CA ASN A 93 1.49 15.29 0.09
C ASN A 93 2.90 14.87 -0.37
N VAL A 94 3.56 14.00 0.41
CA VAL A 94 4.94 13.55 0.22
C VAL A 94 5.01 12.05 0.43
N VAL A 95 5.52 11.36 -0.58
CA VAL A 95 5.98 9.97 -0.51
C VAL A 95 7.38 9.93 -1.12
N ASN A 96 8.37 9.40 -0.40
CA ASN A 96 9.70 9.17 -0.93
C ASN A 96 9.98 7.67 -1.03
N TYR A 97 10.27 7.18 -2.24
CA TYR A 97 10.80 5.83 -2.41
C TYR A 97 12.30 5.81 -2.17
N THR A 98 12.71 5.33 -1.00
CA THR A 98 14.06 5.55 -0.47
C THR A 98 15.07 4.49 -0.91
N GLN A 99 14.70 3.21 -0.82
CA GLN A 99 15.60 2.08 -1.03
C GLN A 99 14.83 0.84 -1.48
N TYR A 100 15.54 -0.11 -2.09
CA TYR A 100 15.07 -1.47 -2.27
C TYR A 100 16.09 -2.48 -1.75
N TRP A 101 15.57 -3.65 -1.37
CA TRP A 101 16.34 -4.87 -1.14
C TRP A 101 15.65 -6.04 -1.83
N ALA A 102 16.31 -6.64 -2.83
CA ALA A 102 15.89 -7.89 -3.43
C ALA A 102 16.55 -9.05 -2.69
N SER A 103 15.88 -9.56 -1.65
CA SER A 103 16.40 -10.63 -0.83
C SER A 103 16.24 -11.99 -1.51
N ASN A 104 17.34 -12.73 -1.61
CA ASN A 104 17.38 -14.12 -2.06
C ASN A 104 17.70 -15.11 -0.93
N THR A 105 17.54 -14.69 0.32
CA THR A 105 17.81 -15.50 1.52
C THR A 105 16.54 -15.73 2.33
N ASN A 106 16.55 -16.82 3.12
CA ASN A 106 15.42 -17.24 3.96
C ASN A 106 14.09 -17.28 3.19
N LEU A 107 14.10 -17.80 1.96
CA LEU A 107 12.95 -17.69 1.05
C LEU A 107 11.66 -18.26 1.67
N PRO A 108 10.50 -17.61 1.42
CA PRO A 108 9.23 -18.11 1.92
C PRO A 108 8.82 -19.39 1.16
N PRO A 109 7.95 -20.24 1.74
CA PRO A 109 7.40 -21.38 1.01
C PRO A 109 6.50 -20.90 -0.14
N THR A 110 6.58 -21.61 -1.27
CA THR A 110 5.81 -21.32 -2.51
C THR A 110 4.72 -22.36 -2.79
N ASP A 111 4.30 -23.08 -1.74
CA ASP A 111 3.30 -24.16 -1.79
C ASP A 111 1.94 -23.72 -1.19
N TYR A 112 1.72 -22.41 -1.05
CA TYR A 112 0.55 -21.79 -0.45
C TYR A 112 0.34 -22.06 1.04
N SER A 113 1.31 -22.70 1.71
CA SER A 113 1.29 -22.80 3.17
C SER A 113 1.33 -21.41 3.81
N PRO A 114 0.59 -21.20 4.93
CA PRO A 114 0.59 -19.91 5.61
C PRO A 114 2.00 -19.49 6.02
N LEU A 115 2.42 -18.32 5.55
CA LEU A 115 3.64 -17.64 5.98
C LEU A 115 3.30 -16.72 7.16
N SER A 116 3.79 -17.04 8.35
CA SER A 116 3.49 -16.27 9.58
C SER A 116 4.07 -14.86 9.55
N ASP A 117 3.41 -13.91 10.21
CA ASP A 117 3.93 -12.55 10.42
C ASP A 117 5.31 -12.53 11.08
N ASP A 118 5.57 -13.42 12.03
CA ASP A 118 6.89 -13.54 12.67
C ASP A 118 8.01 -13.84 11.66
N ALA A 119 7.72 -14.55 10.57
CA ALA A 119 8.69 -14.83 9.52
C ALA A 119 8.93 -13.60 8.63
N ILE A 120 7.89 -12.81 8.36
CA ILE A 120 7.99 -11.52 7.64
C ILE A 120 8.82 -10.54 8.47
N ILE A 121 8.51 -10.42 9.76
CA ILE A 121 9.25 -9.60 10.73
C ILE A 121 10.72 -10.04 10.80
N ALA A 122 10.98 -11.34 10.93
CA ALA A 122 12.34 -11.88 10.93
C ALA A 122 13.11 -11.54 9.65
N GLN A 123 12.43 -11.53 8.50
CA GLN A 123 13.06 -11.17 7.23
C GLN A 123 13.41 -9.67 7.17
N ILE A 124 12.52 -8.79 7.61
CA ILE A 124 12.79 -7.35 7.71
C ILE A 124 13.98 -7.10 8.65
N GLU A 125 14.01 -7.76 9.80
CA GLU A 125 15.11 -7.67 10.77
C GLU A 125 16.44 -8.23 10.23
N ALA A 126 16.41 -9.25 9.38
CA ALA A 126 17.60 -9.71 8.65
C ALA A 126 18.11 -8.65 7.67
N GLY A 127 17.21 -7.89 7.04
CA GLY A 127 17.55 -6.75 6.19
C GLY A 127 18.28 -5.64 6.97
N PHE A 128 17.78 -5.29 8.15
CA PHE A 128 18.46 -4.32 9.03
C PHE A 128 19.80 -4.85 9.53
N SER A 129 19.85 -6.11 9.98
CA SER A 129 21.06 -6.72 10.54
C SER A 129 22.19 -6.87 9.51
N SER A 130 21.85 -7.12 8.25
CA SER A 130 22.83 -7.22 7.16
C SER A 130 23.26 -5.86 6.58
N GLY A 131 22.58 -4.77 6.95
CA GLY A 131 22.77 -3.45 6.35
C GLY A 131 22.13 -3.28 4.97
N ALA A 132 21.32 -4.26 4.52
CA ALA A 132 20.55 -4.16 3.29
C ALA A 132 19.39 -3.16 3.37
N LEU A 133 18.88 -2.94 4.58
CA LEU A 133 17.87 -1.93 4.88
C LEU A 133 18.41 -0.95 5.93
N THR A 134 18.07 0.32 5.76
CA THR A 134 18.23 1.35 6.80
C THR A 134 16.89 1.57 7.51
N PHE A 135 16.88 1.52 8.85
CA PHE A 135 15.70 1.84 9.65
C PHE A 135 15.37 3.33 9.61
N ASP A 136 14.09 3.65 9.41
CA ASP A 136 13.52 4.99 9.49
C ASP A 136 12.08 4.90 10.05
N PRO A 137 11.74 5.63 11.13
CA PRO A 137 10.42 5.59 11.75
C PRO A 137 9.31 6.14 10.86
N SER A 138 9.58 6.85 9.77
CA SER A 138 8.56 7.27 8.79
C SER A 138 8.50 6.36 7.56
N THR A 139 9.22 5.23 7.56
CA THR A 139 9.21 4.27 6.44
C THR A 139 8.21 3.13 6.66
N LEU A 140 7.42 2.86 5.62
CA LEU A 140 6.71 1.61 5.39
C LEU A 140 7.61 0.65 4.59
N TYR A 141 7.94 -0.50 5.18
CA TYR A 141 8.73 -1.56 4.55
C TYR A 141 7.80 -2.53 3.83
N ILE A 142 7.68 -2.37 2.52
CA ILE A 142 6.74 -3.09 1.67
C ILE A 142 7.36 -4.43 1.23
N VAL A 143 6.83 -5.54 1.72
CA VAL A 143 7.35 -6.89 1.46
C VAL A 143 6.59 -7.54 0.32
N PHE A 144 7.18 -7.50 -0.88
CA PHE A 144 6.68 -8.20 -2.06
C PHE A 144 7.13 -9.65 -2.07
N THR A 145 6.19 -10.57 -2.29
CA THR A 145 6.49 -12.00 -2.45
C THR A 145 6.01 -12.52 -3.81
N GLY A 146 6.72 -13.51 -4.35
CA GLY A 146 6.36 -14.13 -5.63
C GLY A 146 5.12 -15.04 -5.58
N ILE A 147 4.83 -15.69 -6.72
CA ILE A 147 3.76 -16.68 -6.87
C ILE A 147 3.92 -17.81 -5.84
N GLY A 148 2.81 -18.28 -5.29
CA GLY A 148 2.79 -19.44 -4.37
C GLY A 148 2.93 -19.08 -2.90
N VAL A 149 3.19 -17.81 -2.57
CA VAL A 149 3.40 -17.36 -1.19
C VAL A 149 2.09 -16.86 -0.59
N ASN A 150 1.79 -17.25 0.65
CA ASN A 150 0.54 -16.90 1.35
C ASN A 150 0.82 -16.21 2.70
N PRO A 151 1.23 -14.92 2.71
CA PRO A 151 1.44 -14.15 3.92
C PRO A 151 0.18 -14.11 4.81
N GLY A 152 0.34 -14.44 6.09
CA GLY A 152 -0.73 -14.50 7.10
C GLY A 152 -1.76 -15.63 6.92
N GLY A 153 -1.74 -16.35 5.80
CA GLY A 153 -2.62 -17.49 5.51
C GLY A 153 -3.98 -17.15 4.88
N GLY A 154 -4.35 -15.87 4.80
CA GLY A 154 -5.63 -15.39 4.27
C GLY A 154 -5.60 -14.82 2.84
N PHE A 155 -4.44 -14.87 2.17
CA PHE A 155 -4.30 -14.30 0.82
C PHE A 155 -5.31 -14.91 -0.16
N GLY A 156 -5.90 -14.05 -0.99
CA GLY A 156 -6.81 -14.43 -2.08
C GLY A 156 -8.23 -14.82 -1.62
N THR A 157 -8.48 -14.90 -0.31
CA THR A 157 -9.78 -15.31 0.25
C THR A 157 -10.31 -14.34 1.30
N VAL A 158 -9.45 -13.84 2.18
CA VAL A 158 -9.78 -12.87 3.23
C VAL A 158 -9.33 -11.47 2.84
N TYR A 159 -8.09 -11.36 2.38
CA TYR A 159 -7.47 -10.10 1.97
C TYR A 159 -6.56 -10.29 0.76
N CYS A 160 -6.13 -9.18 0.17
CA CYS A 160 -5.18 -9.15 -0.95
C CYS A 160 -3.80 -8.65 -0.55
N ALA A 161 -3.75 -7.74 0.41
CA ALA A 161 -2.57 -7.30 1.10
C ALA A 161 -3.00 -6.91 2.53
N TYR A 162 -2.02 -6.61 3.37
CA TYR A 162 -2.25 -6.00 4.67
C TYR A 162 -1.02 -5.22 5.12
N HIS A 163 -1.23 -4.31 6.06
CA HIS A 163 -0.16 -3.63 6.76
C HIS A 163 -0.25 -3.87 8.27
N GLY A 164 0.86 -3.58 8.93
CA GLY A 164 0.97 -3.69 10.38
C GLY A 164 2.27 -3.11 10.88
N PHE A 165 2.48 -3.24 12.19
CA PHE A 165 3.69 -2.76 12.84
C PHE A 165 4.17 -3.73 13.91
N TYR A 166 5.44 -3.56 14.30
CA TYR A 166 6.00 -4.21 15.47
C TYR A 166 7.00 -3.31 16.18
N ILE A 167 7.13 -3.51 17.48
CA ILE A 167 8.19 -2.92 18.29
C ILE A 167 9.31 -3.93 18.39
N ALA A 168 10.45 -3.65 17.76
CA ALA A 168 11.64 -4.49 17.84
C ALA A 168 12.22 -4.48 19.26
N ALA A 169 13.08 -5.45 19.57
CA ALA A 169 13.68 -5.60 20.91
C ALA A 169 14.52 -4.38 21.33
N ASP A 170 15.04 -3.61 20.36
CA ASP A 170 15.80 -2.37 20.57
C ASP A 170 14.93 -1.10 20.59
N GLY A 171 13.61 -1.24 20.54
CA GLY A 171 12.63 -0.15 20.63
C GLY A 171 12.27 0.51 19.29
N ARG A 172 12.81 0.05 18.15
CA ARG A 172 12.38 0.54 16.83
C ARG A 172 10.90 0.19 16.58
N ASN A 173 10.10 1.18 16.21
CA ASN A 173 8.74 0.99 15.71
C ASN A 173 8.75 0.83 14.18
N VAL A 174 8.61 -0.40 13.70
CA VAL A 174 8.74 -0.75 12.28
C VAL A 174 7.35 -0.99 11.70
N LYS A 175 7.04 -0.30 10.60
CA LYS A 175 5.81 -0.47 9.83
C LYS A 175 6.10 -1.30 8.59
N TYR A 176 5.26 -2.29 8.30
CA TYR A 176 5.44 -3.15 7.14
C TYR A 176 4.11 -3.44 6.46
N SER A 177 4.18 -3.81 5.19
CA SER A 177 3.06 -4.43 4.49
C SER A 177 3.48 -5.75 3.86
N ALA A 178 2.53 -6.68 3.80
CA ALA A 178 2.67 -7.96 3.14
C ALA A 178 1.93 -7.90 1.81
N MET A 179 2.69 -8.00 0.72
CA MET A 179 2.24 -7.79 -0.65
C MET A 179 2.45 -9.07 -1.47
N PRO A 180 1.56 -10.08 -1.34
CA PRO A 180 1.62 -11.25 -2.19
C PRO A 180 1.27 -10.89 -3.62
N TYR A 181 1.83 -11.66 -4.57
CA TYR A 181 1.69 -11.43 -6.00
C TYR A 181 0.22 -11.30 -6.44
N ALA A 182 -0.25 -10.08 -6.73
CA ALA A 182 -1.67 -9.76 -6.88
C ALA A 182 -2.43 -10.58 -7.95
N VAL A 183 -1.71 -11.10 -8.95
CA VAL A 183 -2.27 -11.92 -10.04
C VAL A 183 -1.84 -13.39 -9.96
N ASP A 184 -1.69 -13.90 -8.73
CA ASP A 184 -1.37 -15.31 -8.48
C ASP A 184 -2.38 -16.25 -9.18
N PRO A 185 -1.91 -17.25 -9.95
CA PRO A 185 -2.77 -18.15 -10.69
C PRO A 185 -3.68 -19.03 -9.82
N ALA A 186 -3.37 -19.21 -8.53
CA ALA A 186 -4.27 -19.92 -7.60
C ALA A 186 -5.52 -19.10 -7.26
N PHE A 187 -5.47 -17.77 -7.41
CA PHE A 187 -6.55 -16.85 -7.07
C PHE A 187 -6.88 -15.92 -8.25
N PRO A 188 -7.30 -16.44 -9.40
CA PRO A 188 -7.49 -15.65 -10.61
C PRO A 188 -8.57 -14.58 -10.41
N GLY A 189 -8.19 -13.31 -10.57
CA GLY A 189 -9.10 -12.16 -10.41
C GLY A 189 -9.49 -11.85 -8.96
N ALA A 190 -8.93 -12.56 -7.98
CA ALA A 190 -9.20 -12.38 -6.56
C ALA A 190 -8.74 -11.02 -6.03
N CYS A 191 -7.60 -10.55 -6.56
CA CYS A 191 -6.86 -9.39 -6.09
C CYS A 191 -6.49 -8.44 -7.23
N SER A 192 -7.26 -8.46 -8.31
CA SER A 192 -7.10 -7.54 -9.44
C SER A 192 -8.45 -7.21 -10.05
N ALA A 193 -8.66 -5.93 -10.36
CA ALA A 193 -9.83 -5.43 -11.08
C ALA A 193 -9.48 -4.99 -12.51
N LEU A 194 -8.28 -5.33 -12.99
CA LEU A 194 -7.79 -4.90 -14.29
C LEU A 194 -8.67 -5.40 -15.43
N ASN A 195 -8.93 -4.52 -16.38
CA ASN A 195 -9.42 -4.87 -17.71
C ASN A 195 -8.41 -4.33 -18.73
N GLY A 196 -7.55 -5.24 -19.20
CA GLY A 196 -6.28 -4.87 -19.83
C GLY A 196 -5.25 -4.38 -18.81
N SER A 197 -4.01 -4.18 -19.28
CA SER A 197 -2.90 -3.68 -18.47
C SER A 197 -2.43 -2.34 -19.05
N PRO A 198 -2.73 -1.20 -18.40
CA PRO A 198 -2.35 0.13 -18.88
C PRO A 198 -0.87 0.27 -19.27
N ASN A 199 0.03 -0.43 -18.59
CA ASN A 199 1.47 -0.34 -18.82
C ASN A 199 2.08 -1.60 -19.44
N ASN A 200 1.26 -2.55 -19.90
CA ASN A 200 1.67 -3.85 -20.47
C ASN A 200 2.50 -4.73 -19.51
N ASP A 201 2.32 -4.55 -18.20
CA ASP A 201 2.77 -5.44 -17.14
C ASP A 201 1.60 -5.70 -16.18
N VAL A 202 0.86 -6.78 -16.43
CA VAL A 202 -0.36 -7.12 -15.69
C VAL A 202 -0.10 -7.29 -14.19
N ALA A 203 1.08 -7.80 -13.82
CA ALA A 203 1.43 -8.04 -12.43
C ALA A 203 1.67 -6.72 -11.69
N ALA A 204 2.54 -5.87 -12.23
CA ALA A 204 2.82 -4.58 -11.62
C ALA A 204 1.61 -3.64 -11.64
N ASP A 205 0.83 -3.62 -12.72
CA ASP A 205 -0.39 -2.80 -12.81
C ASP A 205 -1.45 -3.21 -11.76
N ALA A 206 -1.54 -4.51 -11.46
CA ALA A 206 -2.46 -5.01 -10.44
C ALA A 206 -1.93 -4.68 -9.03
N GLU A 207 -0.63 -4.87 -8.82
CA GLU A 207 0.01 -4.63 -7.53
C GLU A 207 -0.09 -3.17 -7.08
N VAL A 208 0.01 -2.22 -8.02
CA VAL A 208 -0.09 -0.78 -7.72
C VAL A 208 -1.37 -0.43 -6.97
N ASN A 209 -2.49 -1.09 -7.27
CA ASN A 209 -3.74 -0.90 -6.54
C ASN A 209 -3.62 -1.24 -5.05
N LEU A 210 -2.91 -2.32 -4.72
CA LEU A 210 -2.68 -2.76 -3.35
C LEU A 210 -1.63 -1.88 -2.65
N ILE A 211 -0.57 -1.49 -3.38
CA ILE A 211 0.45 -0.56 -2.86
C ILE A 211 -0.20 0.76 -2.43
N SER A 212 -1.11 1.29 -3.24
CA SER A 212 -1.91 2.47 -2.89
C SER A 212 -2.65 2.22 -1.58
N HIS A 213 -3.44 1.14 -1.49
CA HIS A 213 -4.25 0.82 -0.32
C HIS A 213 -3.41 0.83 0.97
N GLU A 214 -2.38 0.00 1.02
CA GLU A 214 -1.59 -0.19 2.25
C GLU A 214 -0.74 1.03 2.61
N THR A 215 -0.31 1.81 1.60
CA THR A 215 0.46 3.04 1.85
C THR A 215 -0.44 4.14 2.42
N GLU A 216 -1.66 4.29 1.90
CA GLU A 216 -2.62 5.31 2.35
C GLU A 216 -3.07 5.05 3.79
N GLU A 217 -3.31 3.78 4.14
CA GLU A 217 -3.69 3.38 5.51
C GLU A 217 -2.53 3.57 6.49
N THR A 218 -1.36 3.00 6.18
CA THR A 218 -0.17 3.19 7.04
C THR A 218 0.16 4.67 7.26
N THR A 219 -0.04 5.51 6.24
CA THR A 219 0.21 6.96 6.35
C THR A 219 -0.71 7.60 7.41
N THR A 220 -1.98 7.20 7.45
CA THR A 220 -3.00 7.75 8.35
C THR A 220 -3.16 7.01 9.68
N ASP A 221 -2.64 5.78 9.79
CA ASP A 221 -2.84 4.90 10.94
C ASP A 221 -1.64 3.96 11.18
N GLU A 222 -0.44 4.52 11.30
CA GLU A 222 0.80 3.73 11.30
C GLU A 222 0.92 2.68 12.42
N ASN A 223 0.14 2.84 13.51
CA ASN A 223 0.09 1.94 14.65
C ASN A 223 -1.30 1.29 14.85
N LEU A 224 -2.20 1.43 13.88
CA LEU A 224 -3.56 0.88 13.94
C LEU A 224 -4.41 1.45 15.11
N ASP A 225 -4.11 2.68 15.56
CA ASP A 225 -4.75 3.40 16.66
C ASP A 225 -4.97 4.92 16.42
N ALA A 226 -4.88 5.40 15.18
CA ALA A 226 -5.03 6.79 14.77
C ALA A 226 -6.34 7.08 14.01
N TRP A 227 -6.50 6.73 12.73
CA TRP A 227 -7.68 7.13 11.93
C TRP A 227 -8.48 5.94 11.40
N PHE A 228 -9.63 5.68 12.02
CA PHE A 228 -10.58 4.65 11.57
C PHE A 228 -12.01 4.97 12.02
N ASP A 229 -13.00 4.34 11.38
CA ASP A 229 -14.41 4.53 11.72
C ASP A 229 -14.89 3.64 12.89
N ALA A 230 -16.17 3.76 13.27
CA ALA A 230 -16.71 3.00 14.39
C ALA A 230 -16.75 1.46 14.16
N SER A 231 -16.60 1.00 12.92
CA SER A 231 -16.47 -0.41 12.56
C SER A 231 -15.03 -0.88 12.46
N GLY A 232 -14.05 0.02 12.60
CA GLY A 232 -12.63 -0.27 12.44
C GLY A 232 -12.09 -0.05 11.02
N ALA A 233 -12.92 0.43 10.09
CA ALA A 233 -12.49 0.66 8.70
C ALA A 233 -11.67 1.95 8.60
N GLU A 234 -10.47 1.84 8.02
CA GLU A 234 -9.54 2.93 7.75
C GLU A 234 -9.91 3.70 6.47
N ASN A 235 -9.09 4.67 6.07
CA ASN A 235 -9.36 5.53 4.92
C ASN A 235 -9.50 4.73 3.61
N ALA A 236 -8.59 3.80 3.31
CA ALA A 236 -8.64 3.02 2.08
C ALA A 236 -9.68 1.89 2.15
N ASP A 237 -9.85 1.22 3.29
CA ASP A 237 -10.91 0.23 3.56
C ASP A 237 -12.31 0.72 3.21
N LYS A 238 -12.65 1.96 3.58
CA LYS A 238 -13.95 2.57 3.27
C LYS A 238 -14.22 2.67 1.77
N CYS A 239 -13.17 2.62 0.96
CA CYS A 239 -13.18 2.72 -0.48
C CYS A 239 -12.71 1.44 -1.19
N ALA A 240 -12.54 0.35 -0.43
CA ALA A 240 -12.11 -0.92 -0.96
C ALA A 240 -12.99 -1.38 -2.12
N TRP A 241 -12.34 -1.74 -3.22
CA TRP A 241 -12.87 -2.17 -4.51
C TRP A 241 -13.79 -1.15 -5.20
N GLN A 242 -13.67 0.14 -4.87
CA GLN A 242 -14.38 1.23 -5.53
C GLN A 242 -13.43 2.04 -6.43
N PHE A 243 -13.60 1.94 -7.75
CA PHE A 243 -12.68 2.54 -8.74
C PHE A 243 -13.15 3.87 -9.32
N GLY A 244 -14.28 4.40 -8.86
CA GLY A 244 -14.77 5.70 -9.30
C GLY A 244 -15.01 5.80 -10.81
N GLN A 245 -14.73 6.99 -11.37
CA GLN A 245 -14.81 7.24 -12.81
C GLN A 245 -13.53 6.74 -13.48
N THR A 246 -13.68 5.83 -14.44
CA THR A 246 -12.56 5.31 -15.25
C THR A 246 -12.54 5.94 -16.64
N TYR A 247 -11.43 5.73 -17.35
CA TYR A 247 -11.22 6.06 -18.76
C TYR A 247 -10.47 4.92 -19.46
N THR A 248 -10.58 4.88 -20.79
CA THR A 248 -9.86 3.93 -21.65
C THR A 248 -8.50 4.52 -22.03
N THR A 249 -7.43 3.77 -21.79
CA THR A 249 -6.06 4.15 -22.13
C THR A 249 -5.78 3.97 -23.62
N GLY A 250 -4.62 4.46 -24.09
CA GLY A 250 -4.23 4.35 -25.49
C GLY A 250 -4.09 2.92 -26.03
N ASN A 251 -3.84 1.93 -25.16
CA ASN A 251 -3.78 0.51 -25.53
C ASN A 251 -5.12 -0.23 -25.32
N GLY A 252 -6.20 0.48 -25.00
CA GLY A 252 -7.53 -0.11 -24.79
C GLY A 252 -7.78 -0.64 -23.37
N SER A 253 -6.84 -0.47 -22.44
CA SER A 253 -6.99 -0.88 -21.04
C SER A 253 -7.83 0.15 -20.25
N THR A 254 -8.17 -0.18 -19.01
CA THR A 254 -8.92 0.70 -18.09
C THR A 254 -7.99 1.34 -17.06
N ALA A 255 -8.12 2.64 -16.84
CA ALA A 255 -7.41 3.39 -15.79
C ALA A 255 -8.32 4.46 -15.16
N ASN A 256 -7.92 5.02 -14.03
CA ASN A 256 -8.63 6.12 -13.35
C ASN A 256 -7.72 7.20 -12.76
N ILE A 257 -6.40 6.99 -12.75
CA ILE A 257 -5.42 8.02 -12.38
C ILE A 257 -4.23 8.04 -13.34
N SER A 258 -3.58 9.21 -13.41
CA SER A 258 -2.26 9.37 -14.02
C SER A 258 -1.26 9.81 -12.96
N VAL A 259 -0.23 8.99 -12.72
CA VAL A 259 0.84 9.24 -11.75
C VAL A 259 2.18 9.05 -12.46
N GLY A 260 3.06 10.05 -12.36
CA GLY A 260 4.33 10.09 -13.09
C GLY A 260 4.17 10.14 -14.62
N GLY A 261 2.97 10.43 -15.14
CA GLY A 261 2.66 10.35 -16.57
C GLY A 261 2.33 8.94 -17.08
N ARG A 262 2.13 7.97 -16.19
CA ARG A 262 1.60 6.63 -16.50
C ARG A 262 0.17 6.49 -15.99
N ASP A 263 -0.61 5.71 -16.71
CA ASP A 263 -2.01 5.42 -16.37
C ASP A 263 -2.08 4.22 -15.42
N TRP A 264 -2.93 4.31 -14.39
CA TRP A 264 -3.14 3.23 -13.41
C TRP A 264 -4.62 3.07 -13.06
N LEU A 265 -5.00 1.87 -12.63
CA LEU A 265 -6.31 1.60 -12.06
C LEU A 265 -6.14 1.34 -10.56
N VAL A 266 -6.56 2.28 -9.72
CA VAL A 266 -6.46 2.15 -8.26
C VAL A 266 -7.78 2.45 -7.59
N GLN A 267 -8.06 1.81 -6.45
CA GLN A 267 -9.20 2.14 -5.60
C GLN A 267 -9.18 3.61 -5.21
N MET A 268 -10.35 4.22 -5.04
CA MET A 268 -10.48 5.55 -4.44
C MET A 268 -9.97 5.52 -2.99
N ASN A 269 -9.69 6.69 -2.41
CA ASN A 269 -9.43 6.83 -0.97
C ASN A 269 -10.47 7.78 -0.32
N TRP A 270 -10.75 7.59 0.97
CA TRP A 270 -11.74 8.37 1.71
C TRP A 270 -11.21 9.77 2.06
N VAL A 271 -11.95 10.80 1.65
CA VAL A 271 -11.63 12.19 2.00
C VAL A 271 -12.19 12.55 3.39
N ASN A 272 -11.31 12.92 4.31
CA ASN A 272 -11.65 13.40 5.65
C ASN A 272 -11.90 14.93 5.66
N ALA A 273 -12.92 15.40 4.94
CA ALA A 273 -13.24 16.83 4.88
C ALA A 273 -14.75 17.07 4.93
N THR A 274 -15.19 18.00 5.79
CA THR A 274 -16.61 18.37 5.94
C THR A 274 -17.13 19.25 4.78
N VAL A 275 -16.24 19.93 4.04
CA VAL A 275 -16.58 20.72 2.84
C VAL A 275 -15.38 20.81 1.90
N SER A 276 -15.51 20.43 0.63
CA SER A 276 -14.50 20.78 -0.39
C SER A 276 -14.60 22.26 -0.77
N LYS A 277 -13.51 22.89 -1.22
CA LYS A 277 -13.50 24.30 -1.74
C LYS A 277 -14.47 24.54 -2.93
N LYS A 278 -15.17 23.50 -3.41
CA LYS A 278 -16.19 23.54 -4.47
C LYS A 278 -17.57 22.99 -4.03
N GLY A 279 -17.82 22.78 -2.74
CA GLY A 279 -19.15 22.40 -2.24
C GLY A 279 -19.57 20.96 -2.54
N GLY A 280 -18.64 20.00 -2.58
CA GLY A 280 -18.93 18.57 -2.71
C GLY A 280 -18.77 17.79 -1.40
N PRO A 281 -19.59 16.76 -1.12
CA PRO A 281 -19.55 16.00 0.12
C PRO A 281 -18.37 15.01 0.22
N VAL A 282 -18.11 14.63 1.48
CA VAL A 282 -17.33 13.49 2.01
C VAL A 282 -17.41 12.22 1.16
N GLY A 283 -16.37 11.39 1.25
CA GLY A 283 -16.38 10.02 0.75
C GLY A 283 -15.22 9.68 -0.17
N CYS A 284 -15.37 8.56 -0.88
CA CYS A 284 -14.37 8.04 -1.79
C CYS A 284 -14.11 8.97 -2.97
N LYS A 285 -12.84 9.34 -3.18
CA LYS A 285 -12.38 10.16 -4.31
C LYS A 285 -11.12 9.56 -4.93
N GLN A 286 -10.90 9.94 -6.19
CA GLN A 286 -9.71 9.57 -6.95
C GLN A 286 -8.57 10.59 -6.81
N GLY A 287 -8.83 11.72 -6.15
CA GLY A 287 -7.83 12.72 -5.82
C GLY A 287 -8.42 13.94 -5.13
N TRP A 288 -7.54 14.75 -4.55
CA TRP A 288 -7.84 15.98 -3.83
C TRP A 288 -7.07 17.17 -4.44
N PRO A 289 -7.72 18.33 -4.63
CA PRO A 289 -7.10 19.51 -5.26
C PRO A 289 -6.13 20.28 -4.36
#